data_AF-A0A093Y0X1-F1
#
_entry.id   AF-A0A093Y0X1-F1
#
_cell.length_a   1.000
_cell.length_b   1.000
_cell.length_c   1.000
_cell.angle_alpha   90.00
_cell.angle_beta   90.00
_cell.angle_gamma   90.00
#
_symmetry.space_group_name_H-M   'P 1'
#
loop_
_entity.id
_entity.type
_entity.pdbx_description
1 polymer ?
#
loop_
_entity_poly.entity_id
_entity_poly.type
_entity_poly.pdbx_seq_one_letter_code
_entity_poly.pdbx_strand_id
1 'polypeptide(L)'
;MAAQTADISPQDALKSMISIMTKIHKTAHPLILRHNSSQEADQFVNERRLILRQLNGRAWDWDNLDVGAPRCVVGNGVNTSDRFADCGVGLGISLMKLRAATEVVQGMELVCQRAEVLMGLVEGLKDAYTVVMRFAEDVGGWDVEHAMSMLEGSADARRMAVKELMDVMDTWNTLGQWLDYLMVVREAVVSEREEMVDKKEGMELDAAKNPIKAGSGQLN
;
A
#
# COMPACT_ATOMS: atom_id res chain seq x y z
N MET A 1 -21.68 19.40 18.17
CA MET A 1 -20.28 19.77 18.44
C MET A 1 -19.43 19.16 17.34
N ALA A 2 -19.04 19.97 16.34
CA ALA A 2 -18.09 19.53 15.34
C ALA A 2 -16.71 19.49 16.01
N ALA A 3 -16.08 18.32 16.05
CA ALA A 3 -14.70 18.21 16.51
C ALA A 3 -13.82 19.05 15.58
N GLN A 4 -13.12 20.04 16.13
CA GLN A 4 -12.01 20.69 15.45
C GLN A 4 -10.93 19.62 15.26
N THR A 5 -10.89 19.02 14.07
CA THR A 5 -9.71 18.29 13.62
C THR A 5 -8.61 19.33 13.52
N ALA A 6 -7.66 19.30 14.47
CA ALA A 6 -6.43 20.07 14.35
C ALA A 6 -5.83 19.75 12.97
N ASP A 7 -5.51 20.78 12.20
CA ASP A 7 -4.77 20.63 10.94
C ASP A 7 -3.40 20.04 11.28
N ILE A 8 -3.28 18.72 11.15
CA ILE A 8 -2.01 18.03 11.26
C ILE A 8 -1.21 18.45 10.03
N SER A 9 0.02 18.92 10.24
CA SER A 9 0.87 19.31 9.12
C SER A 9 1.06 18.11 8.19
N PRO A 10 1.13 18.32 6.85
CA PRO A 10 1.43 17.27 5.89
C PRO A 10 2.59 16.35 6.31
N GLN A 11 3.66 16.94 6.84
CA GLN A 11 4.86 16.25 7.28
C GLN A 11 4.64 15.37 8.52
N ASP A 12 3.80 15.81 9.46
CA ASP A 12 3.47 15.01 10.64
C ASP A 12 2.53 13.85 10.29
N ALA A 13 1.61 14.07 9.35
CA ALA A 13 0.77 13.03 8.79
C ALA A 13 1.62 11.95 8.06
N LEU A 14 2.61 12.38 7.26
CA LEU A 14 3.58 11.53 6.59
C LEU A 14 4.45 10.71 7.58
N LYS A 15 4.94 11.33 8.65
CA LYS A 15 5.71 10.61 9.69
C LYS A 15 4.86 9.58 10.43
N SER A 16 3.63 9.96 10.78
CA SER A 16 2.67 9.04 11.42
C SER A 16 2.40 7.84 10.52
N MET A 17 2.15 8.07 9.23
CA MET A 17 2.02 7.01 8.23
C MET A 17 3.22 6.09 8.19
N ILE A 18 4.44 6.61 8.02
CA ILE A 18 5.65 5.78 7.94
C ILE A 18 5.79 4.90 9.18
N SER A 19 5.48 5.43 10.36
CA SER A 19 5.48 4.67 11.62
C SER A 19 4.45 3.54 11.63
N ILE A 20 3.21 3.82 11.22
CA ILE A 20 2.14 2.81 11.08
C ILE A 20 2.55 1.74 10.07
N MET A 21 3.03 2.12 8.89
CA MET A 21 3.46 1.19 7.85
C MET A 21 4.63 0.32 8.30
N THR A 22 5.60 0.90 9.00
CA THR A 22 6.74 0.15 9.54
C THR A 22 6.28 -0.89 10.55
N LYS A 23 5.31 -0.56 11.41
CA LYS A 23 4.72 -1.52 12.35
C LYS A 23 3.99 -2.62 11.60
N ILE A 24 3.14 -2.26 10.66
CA ILE A 24 2.38 -3.22 9.85
C ILE A 24 3.29 -4.16 9.09
N HIS A 25 4.30 -3.62 8.41
CA HIS A 25 5.28 -4.42 7.70
C HIS A 25 6.01 -5.37 8.66
N LYS A 26 6.50 -4.89 9.82
CA LYS A 26 7.14 -5.76 10.82
C LYS A 26 6.22 -6.86 11.34
N THR A 27 4.95 -6.55 11.57
CA THR A 27 3.96 -7.53 12.05
C THR A 27 3.57 -8.53 10.96
N ALA A 28 3.47 -8.08 9.71
CA ALA A 28 3.17 -8.94 8.56
C ALA A 28 4.40 -9.72 8.08
N HIS A 29 5.63 -9.27 8.37
CA HIS A 29 6.88 -9.84 7.83
C HIS A 29 7.02 -11.35 8.06
N PRO A 30 6.70 -11.91 9.24
CA PRO A 30 6.74 -13.35 9.44
C PRO A 30 5.71 -14.12 8.59
N LEU A 31 4.61 -13.48 8.20
CA LEU A 31 3.59 -14.05 7.31
C LEU A 31 4.04 -13.97 5.85
N ILE A 32 4.66 -12.84 5.47
CA ILE A 32 5.24 -12.59 4.14
C ILE A 32 6.34 -13.60 3.82
N LEU A 33 7.23 -13.88 4.77
CA LEU A 33 8.31 -14.84 4.57
C LEU A 33 7.85 -16.29 4.34
N ARG A 34 6.57 -16.61 4.57
CA ARG A 34 6.06 -17.98 4.41
C ARG A 34 5.64 -18.32 2.99
N HIS A 35 5.31 -17.31 2.19
CA HIS A 35 4.75 -17.51 0.86
C HIS A 35 5.71 -16.95 -0.19
N ASN A 36 6.03 -17.75 -1.21
CA ASN A 36 7.00 -17.35 -2.24
C ASN A 36 6.56 -16.07 -2.99
N SER A 37 5.27 -15.94 -3.29
CA SER A 37 4.71 -14.74 -3.95
C SER A 37 4.89 -13.47 -3.09
N SER A 38 4.77 -13.62 -1.77
CA SER A 38 5.00 -12.53 -0.81
C SER A 38 6.49 -12.14 -0.71
N GLN A 39 7.42 -13.10 -0.84
CA GLN A 39 8.86 -12.83 -0.90
C GLN A 39 9.26 -12.11 -2.20
N GLU A 40 8.72 -12.54 -3.34
CA GLU A 40 8.93 -11.88 -4.63
C GLU A 40 8.40 -10.44 -4.62
N ALA A 41 7.24 -10.21 -3.99
CA ALA A 41 6.69 -8.86 -3.80
C ALA A 41 7.60 -7.98 -2.93
N ASP A 42 8.18 -8.52 -1.85
CA ASP A 42 9.12 -7.78 -1.00
C ASP A 42 10.43 -7.45 -1.73
N GLN A 43 10.96 -8.38 -2.51
CA GLN A 43 12.14 -8.14 -3.35
C GLN A 43 11.88 -7.05 -4.39
N PHE A 44 10.76 -7.14 -5.11
CA PHE A 44 10.35 -6.12 -6.08
C PHE A 44 10.22 -4.73 -5.45
N VAL A 45 9.63 -4.64 -4.26
CA VAL A 45 9.53 -3.40 -3.47
C VAL A 45 10.92 -2.84 -3.14
N ASN A 46 11.86 -3.69 -2.72
CA ASN A 46 13.21 -3.25 -2.38
C ASN A 46 13.98 -2.72 -3.59
N GLU A 47 13.84 -3.37 -4.76
CA GLU A 47 14.42 -2.89 -6.02
C GLU A 47 13.80 -1.56 -6.46
N ARG A 48 12.47 -1.43 -6.37
CA ARG A 48 11.75 -0.18 -6.69
C ARG A 48 12.19 0.98 -5.79
N ARG A 49 12.39 0.75 -4.49
CA ARG A 49 12.88 1.80 -3.56
C ARG A 49 14.24 2.36 -3.94
N LEU A 50 15.14 1.52 -4.43
CA LEU A 50 16.45 1.97 -4.92
C LEU A 50 16.30 2.92 -6.11
N ILE A 51 15.40 2.59 -7.04
CA ILE A 51 15.10 3.43 -8.21
C ILE A 51 14.45 4.75 -7.79
N LEU A 52 13.41 4.71 -6.94
CA LEU A 52 12.71 5.91 -6.48
C LEU A 52 13.63 6.87 -5.70
N ARG A 53 14.59 6.35 -4.92
CA ARG A 53 15.61 7.18 -4.27
C ARG A 53 16.48 7.95 -5.25
N GLN A 54 16.73 7.42 -6.44
CA GLN A 54 17.49 8.11 -7.49
C GLN A 54 16.67 9.16 -8.22
N LEU A 55 15.33 9.08 -8.14
CA LEU A 55 14.38 9.98 -8.80
C LEU A 55 13.83 11.09 -7.88
N ASN A 56 14.40 11.28 -6.68
CA ASN A 56 13.90 12.26 -5.71
C ASN A 56 14.28 13.73 -5.97
N GLY A 57 14.85 14.04 -7.14
CA GLY A 57 15.23 15.40 -7.52
C GLY A 57 16.43 16.01 -6.78
N ARG A 58 16.86 15.44 -5.65
CA ARG A 58 17.96 15.99 -4.84
C ARG A 58 19.31 15.88 -5.53
N ALA A 59 19.44 14.92 -6.44
CA ALA A 59 20.64 14.70 -7.24
C ALA A 59 20.60 15.42 -8.61
N TRP A 60 19.52 16.15 -8.90
CA TRP A 60 19.35 16.80 -10.20
C TRP A 60 20.10 18.12 -10.24
N ASP A 61 20.81 18.34 -11.34
CA ASP A 61 21.45 19.62 -11.64
C ASP A 61 20.41 20.56 -12.26
N TRP A 62 19.59 21.17 -11.39
CA TRP A 62 18.48 22.04 -11.79
C TRP A 62 18.89 23.23 -12.64
N ASP A 63 20.15 23.65 -12.58
CA ASP A 63 20.66 24.77 -13.36
C ASP A 63 20.98 24.38 -14.81
N ASN A 64 21.23 23.10 -15.07
CA ASN A 64 21.59 22.56 -16.39
C ASN A 64 20.61 21.48 -16.90
N LEU A 65 19.50 21.28 -16.21
CA LEU A 65 18.51 20.26 -16.56
C LEU A 65 17.72 20.69 -17.81
N ASP A 66 17.59 19.79 -18.78
CA ASP A 66 16.58 19.94 -19.83
C ASP A 66 15.18 19.87 -19.21
N VAL A 67 14.34 20.88 -19.46
CA VAL A 67 12.99 21.02 -18.91
C VAL A 67 12.03 19.93 -19.41
N GLY A 68 12.37 19.24 -20.51
CA GLY A 68 11.63 18.07 -20.99
C GLY A 68 11.65 16.88 -20.01
N ALA A 69 12.79 16.63 -19.37
CA ALA A 69 12.95 15.54 -18.40
C ALA A 69 12.10 15.70 -17.12
N PRO A 70 12.13 16.82 -16.37
CA PRO A 70 11.29 17.05 -15.21
C PRO A 70 9.82 17.11 -15.60
N ARG A 71 9.46 17.69 -16.76
CA ARG A 71 8.07 17.66 -17.27
C ARG A 71 7.57 16.22 -17.41
N CYS A 72 8.37 15.34 -18.02
CA CYS A 72 7.99 13.94 -18.20
C CYS A 72 7.88 13.19 -16.85
N VAL A 73 8.87 13.34 -15.98
CA VAL A 73 8.88 12.66 -14.67
C VAL A 73 7.70 13.12 -13.81
N VAL A 74 7.47 14.43 -13.71
CA VAL A 74 6.41 14.96 -12.86
C VAL A 74 5.05 14.71 -13.49
N GLY A 75 4.88 14.88 -14.80
CA GLY A 75 3.63 14.51 -15.49
C GLY A 75 3.26 13.05 -15.29
N ASN A 76 4.24 12.13 -15.30
CA ASN A 76 4.01 10.72 -14.96
C ASN A 76 3.65 10.53 -13.48
N GLY A 77 4.28 11.27 -12.57
CA GLY A 77 3.96 11.25 -11.14
C GLY A 77 2.51 11.69 -10.87
N VAL A 78 2.08 12.79 -11.48
CA VAL A 78 0.70 13.30 -11.45
C VAL A 78 -0.26 12.24 -11.99
N ASN A 79 -0.03 11.76 -13.22
CA ASN A 79 -0.91 10.78 -13.88
C ASN A 79 -1.04 9.44 -13.15
N THR A 80 -0.01 9.05 -12.36
CA THR A 80 -0.04 7.80 -11.59
C THR A 80 -0.56 7.98 -10.18
N SER A 81 -0.70 9.22 -9.69
CA SER A 81 -1.16 9.49 -8.33
C SER A 81 -2.59 9.02 -8.09
N ASP A 82 -3.48 9.19 -9.07
CA ASP A 82 -4.87 8.72 -8.98
C ASP A 82 -4.98 7.20 -8.77
N ARG A 83 -4.00 6.44 -9.27
CA ARG A 83 -3.98 4.97 -9.13
C ARG A 83 -3.63 4.50 -7.71
N PHE A 84 -3.14 5.37 -6.83
CA PHE A 84 -2.90 5.00 -5.43
C PHE A 84 -4.22 4.68 -4.71
N ALA A 85 -5.31 5.34 -5.09
CA ALA A 85 -6.65 5.11 -4.54
C ALA A 85 -7.14 3.68 -4.83
N ASP A 86 -7.01 3.25 -6.08
CA ASP A 86 -7.43 1.93 -6.54
C ASP A 86 -6.76 0.80 -5.76
N CYS A 87 -5.50 1.00 -5.37
CA CYS A 87 -4.75 0.02 -4.60
C CYS A 87 -5.34 -0.19 -3.20
N GLY A 88 -5.76 0.89 -2.54
CA GLY A 88 -6.44 0.80 -1.25
C GLY A 88 -7.79 0.08 -1.34
N VAL A 89 -8.58 0.37 -2.38
CA VAL A 89 -9.83 -0.34 -2.66
C VAL A 89 -9.58 -1.84 -2.87
N GLY A 90 -8.57 -2.20 -3.66
CA GLY A 90 -8.19 -3.58 -3.92
C GLY A 90 -7.79 -4.37 -2.67
N LEU A 91 -7.07 -3.73 -1.73
CA LEU A 91 -6.77 -4.32 -0.42
C LEU A 91 -8.07 -4.54 0.39
N GLY A 92 -8.96 -3.55 0.42
CA GLY A 92 -10.26 -3.65 1.09
C GLY A 92 -11.09 -4.84 0.62
N ILE A 93 -11.19 -5.05 -0.69
CA ILE A 93 -11.87 -6.21 -1.29
C ILE A 93 -11.20 -7.52 -0.86
N SER A 94 -9.86 -7.57 -0.88
CA SER A 94 -9.11 -8.77 -0.51
C SER A 94 -9.36 -9.18 0.94
N LEU A 95 -9.48 -8.21 1.84
CA LEU A 95 -9.80 -8.43 3.25
C LEU A 95 -11.23 -8.87 3.49
N MET A 96 -12.20 -8.29 2.78
CA MET A 96 -13.59 -8.75 2.85
C MET A 96 -13.69 -10.23 2.47
N LYS A 97 -12.93 -10.65 1.45
CA LYS A 97 -12.85 -12.06 1.05
C LYS A 97 -12.16 -12.93 2.11
N LEU A 98 -11.05 -12.46 2.71
CA LEU A 98 -10.38 -13.18 3.80
C LEU A 98 -11.30 -13.35 5.02
N ARG A 99 -12.01 -12.28 5.43
CA ARG A 99 -12.98 -12.35 6.53
C ARG A 99 -14.08 -13.37 6.24
N ALA A 100 -14.68 -13.33 5.06
CA ALA A 100 -15.69 -14.31 4.67
C ALA A 100 -15.16 -15.75 4.69
N ALA A 101 -13.89 -15.97 4.35
CA ALA A 101 -13.26 -17.29 4.45
C ALA A 101 -13.06 -17.75 5.90
N THR A 102 -12.82 -16.81 6.84
CA THR A 102 -12.59 -17.14 8.26
C THR A 102 -13.86 -17.53 9.03
N GLU A 103 -15.03 -17.01 8.63
CA GLU A 103 -16.30 -17.22 9.36
C GLU A 103 -16.88 -18.65 9.23
N VAL A 104 -16.34 -19.46 8.32
CA VAL A 104 -16.97 -20.71 7.85
C VAL A 104 -16.22 -21.97 8.32
N VAL A 105 -15.20 -21.87 9.18
CA VAL A 105 -14.26 -22.99 9.36
C VAL A 105 -13.96 -23.35 10.82
N GLN A 106 -14.29 -24.58 11.21
CA GLN A 106 -13.78 -25.25 12.42
C GLN A 106 -12.49 -26.02 12.09
N GLY A 107 -11.47 -25.99 12.97
CA GLY A 107 -10.20 -26.70 12.77
C GLY A 107 -9.11 -25.92 12.02
N MET A 108 -9.30 -24.61 11.81
CA MET A 108 -8.32 -23.71 11.19
C MET A 108 -7.92 -22.55 12.11
N GLU A 109 -7.89 -22.78 13.42
CA GLU A 109 -7.71 -21.75 14.45
C GLU A 109 -6.43 -20.92 14.21
N LEU A 110 -5.35 -21.56 13.79
CA LEU A 110 -4.09 -20.89 13.51
C LEU A 110 -4.17 -19.95 12.28
N VAL A 111 -4.94 -20.30 11.25
CA VAL A 111 -5.10 -19.46 10.05
C VAL A 111 -6.06 -18.31 10.36
N CYS A 112 -7.11 -18.55 11.14
CA CYS A 112 -8.02 -17.52 11.64
C CYS A 112 -7.30 -16.48 12.51
N GLN A 113 -6.44 -16.90 13.44
CA GLN A 113 -5.63 -15.97 14.26
C GLN A 113 -4.74 -15.06 13.40
N ARG A 114 -4.14 -15.60 12.32
CA ARG A 114 -3.30 -14.79 11.41
C ARG A 114 -4.15 -13.82 10.60
N ALA A 115 -5.32 -14.25 10.14
CA ALA A 115 -6.28 -13.38 9.47
C ALA A 115 -6.76 -12.24 10.39
N GLU A 116 -6.99 -12.50 11.68
CA GLU A 116 -7.31 -11.46 12.67
C GLU A 116 -6.19 -10.43 12.84
N VAL A 117 -4.94 -10.89 12.89
CA VAL A 117 -3.78 -9.98 12.90
C VAL A 117 -3.78 -9.09 11.66
N LEU A 118 -3.94 -9.67 10.46
CA LEU A 118 -3.97 -8.90 9.21
C LEU A 118 -5.15 -7.91 9.16
N MET A 119 -6.33 -8.30 9.63
CA MET A 119 -7.49 -7.40 9.73
C MET A 119 -7.21 -6.23 10.67
N GLY A 120 -6.63 -6.49 11.85
CA GLY A 120 -6.27 -5.44 12.80
C GLY A 120 -5.23 -4.46 12.26
N LEU A 121 -4.25 -4.95 11.50
CA LEU A 121 -3.25 -4.11 10.83
C LEU A 121 -3.89 -3.16 9.81
N VAL A 122 -4.93 -3.60 9.10
CA VAL A 122 -5.58 -2.78 8.06
C VAL A 122 -6.62 -1.82 8.64
N GLU A 123 -7.25 -2.13 9.77
CA GLU A 123 -8.05 -1.14 10.50
C GLU A 123 -7.20 0.10 10.85
N GLY A 124 -5.94 -0.12 11.26
CA GLY A 124 -4.95 0.95 11.46
C GLY A 124 -4.49 1.67 10.18
N LEU A 125 -4.72 1.08 9.00
CA LEU A 125 -4.42 1.72 7.71
C LEU A 125 -5.51 2.66 7.22
N LYS A 126 -6.75 2.58 7.71
CA LYS A 126 -7.85 3.45 7.22
C LYS A 126 -7.57 4.93 7.42
N ASP A 127 -7.03 5.29 8.58
CA ASP A 127 -6.68 6.68 8.89
C ASP A 127 -5.51 7.14 8.00
N ALA A 128 -4.50 6.28 7.83
CA ALA A 128 -3.39 6.51 6.92
C ALA A 128 -3.86 6.64 5.45
N TYR A 129 -4.82 5.83 5.03
CA TYR A 129 -5.37 5.84 3.67
C TYR A 129 -6.08 7.15 3.34
N THR A 130 -6.86 7.70 4.27
CA THR A 130 -7.53 8.99 4.07
C THR A 130 -6.53 10.13 3.86
N VAL A 131 -5.42 10.10 4.61
CA VAL A 131 -4.32 11.05 4.46
C VAL A 131 -3.61 10.86 3.11
N VAL A 132 -3.33 9.62 2.71
CA VAL A 132 -2.74 9.29 1.39
C VAL A 132 -3.59 9.79 0.25
N MET A 133 -4.91 9.63 0.35
CA MET A 133 -5.84 10.08 -0.69
C MET A 133 -5.76 11.59 -0.89
N ARG A 134 -5.71 12.36 0.20
CA ARG A 134 -5.52 13.82 0.11
C ARG A 134 -4.20 14.18 -0.57
N PHE A 135 -3.12 13.50 -0.23
CA PHE A 135 -1.83 13.72 -0.90
C PHE A 135 -1.83 13.32 -2.37
N ALA A 136 -2.50 12.21 -2.71
CA ALA A 136 -2.65 11.79 -4.10
C ALA A 136 -3.47 12.79 -4.90
N GLU A 137 -4.52 13.36 -4.31
CA GLU A 137 -5.33 14.45 -4.88
C GLU A 137 -4.51 15.74 -5.05
N ASP A 138 -3.75 16.14 -4.02
CA ASP A 138 -2.89 17.33 -4.05
C ASP A 138 -1.83 17.23 -5.16
N VAL A 139 -1.20 16.05 -5.32
CA VAL A 139 -0.24 15.79 -6.40
C VAL A 139 -0.96 15.67 -7.75
N GLY A 140 -2.10 14.98 -7.81
CA GLY A 140 -2.90 14.79 -9.02
C GLY A 140 -3.44 16.09 -9.62
N GLY A 141 -3.69 17.10 -8.77
CA GLY A 141 -4.12 18.43 -9.16
C GLY A 141 -3.00 19.42 -9.48
N TRP A 142 -1.74 18.99 -9.48
CA TRP A 142 -0.60 19.90 -9.59
C TRP A 142 -0.39 20.43 -11.03
N ASP A 143 -0.21 21.75 -11.16
CA ASP A 143 -0.02 22.41 -12.45
C ASP A 143 1.43 22.30 -12.93
N VAL A 144 1.70 21.20 -13.65
CA VAL A 144 3.03 20.91 -14.21
C VAL A 144 3.51 22.03 -15.13
N GLU A 145 2.64 22.60 -15.96
CA GLU A 145 3.04 23.60 -16.96
C GLU A 145 3.40 24.94 -16.30
N HIS A 146 2.70 25.31 -15.23
CA HIS A 146 3.07 26.47 -14.43
C HIS A 146 4.48 26.35 -13.83
N ALA A 147 4.79 25.19 -13.23
CA ALA A 147 6.10 24.96 -12.62
C ALA A 147 7.23 24.92 -13.67
N MET A 148 7.00 24.32 -14.83
CA MET A 148 7.97 24.34 -15.93
C MET A 148 8.20 25.77 -16.44
N SER A 149 7.15 26.57 -16.56
CA SER A 149 7.27 27.99 -16.94
C SER A 149 8.09 28.79 -15.93
N MET A 150 7.96 28.49 -14.63
CA MET A 150 8.75 29.15 -13.58
C MET A 150 10.22 28.72 -13.58
N LEU A 151 10.53 27.47 -13.93
CA LEU A 151 11.92 27.00 -14.09
C LEU A 151 12.68 27.78 -15.19
N GLU A 152 11.99 28.09 -16.29
CA GLU A 152 12.51 28.88 -17.41
C GLU A 152 12.55 30.39 -17.12
N GLY A 153 11.92 30.82 -16.03
CA GLY A 153 11.77 32.22 -15.64
C GLY A 153 13.02 32.85 -15.01
N SER A 154 12.79 33.89 -14.20
CA SER A 154 13.86 34.59 -13.47
C SER A 154 14.53 33.66 -12.44
N ALA A 155 15.72 34.04 -11.97
CA ALA A 155 16.42 33.27 -10.92
C ALA A 155 15.57 33.08 -9.64
N ASP A 156 14.72 34.05 -9.31
CA ASP A 156 13.79 33.93 -8.17
C ASP A 156 12.63 32.97 -8.47
N ALA A 157 12.03 33.06 -9.66
CA ALA A 157 10.99 32.13 -10.10
C ALA A 157 11.51 30.70 -10.16
N ARG A 158 12.72 30.50 -10.70
CA ARG A 158 13.38 29.20 -10.76
C ARG A 158 13.61 28.62 -9.37
N ARG A 159 14.10 29.42 -8.41
CA ARG A 159 14.30 28.94 -7.03
C ARG A 159 13.00 28.48 -6.38
N MET A 160 11.90 29.19 -6.61
CA MET A 160 10.58 28.76 -6.13
C MET A 160 10.13 27.47 -6.82
N ALA A 161 10.25 27.39 -8.14
CA ALA A 161 9.89 26.20 -8.91
C ALA A 161 10.67 24.95 -8.46
N VAL A 162 12.00 25.08 -8.27
CA VAL A 162 12.85 23.97 -7.79
C VAL A 162 12.38 23.48 -6.43
N LYS A 163 12.06 24.41 -5.51
CA LYS A 163 11.54 24.04 -4.19
C LYS A 163 10.21 23.28 -4.31
N GLU A 164 9.26 23.79 -5.09
CA GLU A 164 7.96 23.15 -5.27
C GLU A 164 8.08 21.77 -5.94
N LEU A 165 8.94 21.65 -6.96
CA LEU A 165 9.23 20.37 -7.62
C LEU A 165 9.83 19.35 -6.65
N MET A 166 10.77 19.78 -5.80
CA MET A 166 11.33 18.93 -4.76
C MET A 166 10.27 18.47 -3.76
N ASP A 167 9.37 19.37 -3.34
CA ASP A 167 8.29 19.04 -2.42
C ASP A 167 7.29 18.02 -3.04
N VAL A 168 6.94 18.19 -4.32
CA VAL A 168 6.09 17.24 -5.06
C VAL A 168 6.77 15.88 -5.22
N MET A 169 8.04 15.84 -5.58
CA MET A 169 8.77 14.57 -5.74
C MET A 169 8.99 13.85 -4.41
N ASP A 170 9.26 14.56 -3.32
CA ASP A 170 9.35 13.97 -1.99
C ASP A 170 7.99 13.38 -1.55
N THR A 171 6.90 14.09 -1.86
CA THR A 171 5.52 13.60 -1.60
C THR A 171 5.23 12.35 -2.43
N TRP A 172 5.51 12.37 -3.73
CA TRP A 172 5.34 11.22 -4.63
C TRP A 172 6.17 10.00 -4.21
N ASN A 173 7.42 10.21 -3.79
CA ASN A 173 8.26 9.14 -3.26
C ASN A 173 7.67 8.53 -1.98
N THR A 174 7.03 9.35 -1.14
CA THR A 174 6.39 8.84 0.07
C THR A 174 5.11 8.07 -0.24
N LEU A 175 4.30 8.54 -1.20
CA LEU A 175 3.18 7.79 -1.75
C LEU A 175 3.64 6.44 -2.35
N GLY A 176 4.76 6.44 -3.07
CA GLY A 176 5.38 5.23 -3.61
C GLY A 176 5.77 4.22 -2.52
N GLN A 177 6.41 4.68 -1.44
CA GLN A 177 6.74 3.85 -0.27
C GLN A 177 5.50 3.29 0.42
N TRP A 178 4.41 4.07 0.48
CA TRP A 178 3.15 3.59 1.03
C TRP A 178 2.56 2.47 0.17
N LEU A 179 2.56 2.62 -1.15
CA LEU A 179 2.08 1.60 -2.07
C LEU A 179 2.87 0.30 -1.96
N ASP A 180 4.19 0.39 -1.81
CA ASP A 180 5.06 -0.77 -1.61
C ASP A 180 4.59 -1.62 -0.43
N TYR A 181 4.41 -0.98 0.73
CA TYR A 181 3.95 -1.69 1.92
C TYR A 181 2.52 -2.21 1.75
N LEU A 182 1.65 -1.47 1.06
CA LEU A 182 0.28 -1.90 0.81
C LEU A 182 0.23 -3.13 -0.11
N MET A 183 1.07 -3.20 -1.13
CA MET A 183 1.21 -4.38 -2.00
C MET A 183 1.64 -5.61 -1.20
N VAL A 184 2.64 -5.44 -0.34
CA VAL A 184 3.17 -6.52 0.51
C VAL A 184 2.10 -7.05 1.48
N VAL A 185 1.34 -6.16 2.11
CA VAL A 185 0.20 -6.54 2.97
C VAL A 185 -0.90 -7.24 2.16
N ARG A 186 -1.23 -6.72 0.98
CA ARG A 186 -2.22 -7.34 0.09
C ARG A 186 -1.80 -8.75 -0.28
N GLU A 187 -0.54 -8.97 -0.61
CA GLU A 187 -0.05 -10.29 -1.01
C GLU A 187 -0.10 -11.30 0.14
N ALA A 188 0.24 -10.87 1.37
CA ALA A 188 0.05 -11.69 2.55
C ALA A 188 -1.43 -12.07 2.78
N VAL A 189 -2.35 -11.10 2.62
CA VAL A 189 -3.81 -11.34 2.72
C VAL A 189 -4.29 -12.32 1.65
N VAL A 190 -3.82 -12.18 0.42
CA VAL A 190 -4.17 -13.09 -0.69
C VAL A 190 -3.64 -14.49 -0.43
N SER A 191 -2.39 -14.62 0.03
CA SER A 191 -1.75 -15.90 0.31
C SER A 191 -2.45 -16.66 1.45
N GLU A 192 -2.80 -15.97 2.54
CA GLU A 192 -3.55 -16.60 3.65
C GLU A 192 -4.96 -17.01 3.21
N ARG A 193 -5.61 -16.21 2.33
CA ARG A 193 -6.91 -16.58 1.76
C ARG A 193 -6.80 -17.85 0.93
N GLU A 194 -5.77 -17.97 0.10
CA GLU A 194 -5.54 -19.14 -0.74
C GLU A 194 -5.23 -20.37 0.11
N GLU A 195 -4.39 -20.26 1.15
CA GLU A 195 -4.16 -21.35 2.11
C GLU A 195 -5.46 -21.81 2.79
N MET A 196 -6.35 -20.89 3.14
CA MET A 196 -7.67 -21.23 3.70
C MET A 196 -8.55 -21.99 2.71
N VAL A 197 -8.62 -21.53 1.46
CA VAL A 197 -9.41 -22.18 0.41
C VAL A 197 -8.88 -23.58 0.14
N ASP A 198 -7.57 -23.74 -0.04
CA ASP A 198 -6.93 -25.02 -0.30
C ASP A 198 -7.17 -26.03 0.83
N LYS A 199 -7.04 -25.59 2.09
CA LYS A 199 -7.32 -26.44 3.24
C LYS A 199 -8.79 -26.83 3.32
N LYS A 200 -9.71 -25.93 2.98
CA LYS A 200 -11.15 -26.21 3.02
C LYS A 200 -11.51 -27.25 1.96
N GLU A 201 -11.01 -27.09 0.74
CA GLU A 201 -11.19 -28.06 -0.33
C GLU A 201 -10.61 -29.44 0.04
N GLY A 202 -9.43 -29.46 0.68
CA GLY A 202 -8.83 -30.69 1.22
C GLY A 202 -9.72 -31.39 2.25
N MET A 203 -10.27 -30.64 3.21
CA MET A 203 -11.19 -31.20 4.22
C MET A 203 -12.49 -31.71 3.60
N GLU A 204 -13.07 -31.00 2.63
CA GLU A 204 -14.28 -31.43 1.93
C GLU A 204 -14.04 -32.71 1.11
N LEU A 205 -12.88 -32.80 0.43
CA LEU A 205 -12.46 -34.01 -0.27
C LEU A 205 -12.26 -35.20 0.67
N ASP A 206 -11.66 -34.98 1.84
CA ASP A 206 -11.43 -36.04 2.83
C ASP A 206 -12.75 -36.51 3.46
N ALA A 207 -13.69 -35.59 3.71
CA ALA A 207 -15.04 -35.91 4.15
C ALA A 207 -15.81 -36.72 3.09
N ALA A 208 -15.71 -36.34 1.82
CA ALA A 208 -16.34 -37.05 0.71
C ALA A 208 -15.75 -38.46 0.50
N LYS A 209 -14.45 -38.65 0.78
CA LYS A 209 -13.77 -39.96 0.69
C LYS A 209 -14.09 -40.90 1.87
N ASN A 210 -14.54 -40.37 3.01
CA ASN A 210 -14.85 -41.15 4.22
C ASN A 210 -16.29 -40.91 4.75
N PRO A 211 -17.34 -41.23 3.98
CA PRO A 211 -18.73 -40.91 4.35
C PRO A 211 -19.24 -41.68 5.59
N ILE A 212 -18.59 -42.78 5.99
CA ILE A 212 -19.11 -43.75 6.98
C ILE A 212 -19.01 -43.25 8.44
N LYS A 213 -18.19 -42.24 8.75
CA LYS A 213 -18.07 -41.72 10.13
C LYS A 213 -19.13 -40.68 10.53
N ALA A 214 -19.93 -40.17 9.59
CA ALA A 214 -20.97 -39.18 9.87
C ALA A 214 -22.33 -39.81 10.26
N GLY A 215 -22.50 -41.13 10.12
CA GLY A 215 -23.78 -41.82 10.31
C GLY A 215 -23.87 -42.82 11.47
N SER A 216 -22.76 -43.14 12.16
CA SER A 216 -22.76 -44.19 13.19
C SER A 216 -22.99 -43.67 14.62
N GLY A 217 -23.63 -42.51 14.75
CA GLY A 217 -23.92 -41.85 16.02
C GLY A 217 -25.39 -41.90 16.42
N GLN A 218 -26.15 -42.90 15.98
CA GLN A 218 -27.50 -43.18 16.52
C GLN A 218 -27.84 -44.63 16.17
N LEU A 219 -27.61 -45.53 17.15
CA LEU A 219 -28.38 -46.74 17.46
C LEU A 219 -27.54 -47.56 18.44
N ASN A 220 -27.68 -47.22 19.73
CA ASN A 220 -27.87 -48.12 20.86
C ASN A 220 -28.15 -47.28 22.11
#